data_AF-A0A2G5P499-F1
#
_entry.id   AF-A0A2G5P499-F1
#
_cell.length_a   1.000
_cell.length_b   1.000
_cell.length_c   1.000
_cell.angle_alpha   90.00
_cell.angle_beta   90.00
_cell.angle_gamma   90.00
#
_symmetry.space_group_name_H-M   'P 1'
#
loop_
_entity.id
_entity.type
_entity.pdbx_description
1 polymer ?
#
loop_
_entity_poly.entity_id
_entity_poly.type
_entity_poly.pdbx_seq_one_letter_code
_entity_poly.pdbx_strand_id
1 'polypeptide(L)'
;MADGSLLPATLQEVCRCPARRDYIELCFETPEGPWKWCLPEPTEALESTDGAEAVAAVTVGRYGVQAHYVDDGCLGYAMPSCEALAMVLGGARIFLSRSLVQRGW
;
A
#
# COMPACT_ATOMS: atom_id res chain seq x y z
N MET A 1 -0.43 18.63 7.41
CA MET A 1 0.58 18.33 8.46
C MET A 1 0.61 16.83 8.62
N ALA A 2 1.68 16.17 8.15
CA ALA A 2 1.89 14.75 8.37
C ALA A 2 2.20 14.55 9.86
N ASP A 3 1.16 14.26 10.63
CA ASP A 3 1.28 13.63 11.94
C ASP A 3 2.28 12.46 11.76
N GLY A 4 3.33 12.37 12.59
CA GLY A 4 4.48 11.44 12.43
C GLY A 4 4.14 9.94 12.38
N SER A 5 2.85 9.65 12.27
CA SER A 5 2.15 8.41 12.04
C SER A 5 2.26 7.85 10.62
N LEU A 6 2.77 8.57 9.61
CA LEU A 6 3.00 8.03 8.26
C LEU A 6 4.49 7.93 7.93
N LEU A 7 4.92 6.77 7.44
CA LEU A 7 6.29 6.46 7.06
C LEU A 7 6.36 6.31 5.54
N PRO A 8 7.34 6.93 4.85
CA PRO A 8 7.58 6.62 3.45
C PRO A 8 7.93 5.14 3.31
N ALA A 9 7.41 4.51 2.27
CA ALA A 9 7.60 3.10 2.01
C ALA A 9 8.01 2.87 0.56
N THR A 10 9.01 2.02 0.39
CA THR A 10 9.51 1.62 -0.92
C THR A 10 9.11 0.18 -1.17
N LEU A 11 8.42 -0.10 -2.27
CA LEU A 11 8.15 -1.47 -2.70
C LEU A 11 9.48 -2.11 -3.11
N GLN A 12 9.87 -3.19 -2.43
CA GLN A 12 11.08 -3.95 -2.73
C GLN A 12 10.79 -5.15 -3.62
N GLU A 13 9.70 -5.85 -3.32
CA GLU A 13 9.39 -7.12 -3.96
C GLU A 13 7.88 -7.37 -4.03
N VAL A 14 7.46 -8.08 -5.07
CA VAL A 14 6.10 -8.61 -5.24
C VAL A 14 6.21 -10.13 -5.39
N CYS A 15 5.65 -10.85 -4.43
CA CYS A 15 5.72 -12.31 -4.35
C CYS A 15 4.33 -12.95 -4.34
N ARG A 16 4.27 -14.29 -4.46
CA ARG A 16 3.05 -15.04 -4.17
C ARG A 16 2.81 -15.08 -2.66
N CYS A 17 1.59 -14.82 -2.22
CA CYS A 17 1.27 -14.86 -0.79
C CYS A 17 1.34 -16.32 -0.29
N PRO A 18 2.14 -16.64 0.74
CA PRO A 18 2.33 -18.01 1.20
C PRO A 18 1.05 -18.61 1.81
N ALA A 19 0.17 -17.77 2.34
CA ALA A 19 -1.08 -18.19 2.96
C ALA A 19 -2.17 -18.55 1.94
N ARG A 20 -2.13 -17.99 0.72
CA ARG A 20 -3.19 -18.11 -0.28
C ARG A 20 -2.65 -18.00 -1.70
N ARG A 21 -2.96 -19.01 -2.53
CA ARG A 21 -2.46 -19.12 -3.91
C ARG A 21 -2.94 -17.99 -4.83
N ASP A 22 -4.18 -17.54 -4.65
CA ASP A 22 -4.80 -16.49 -5.47
C ASP A 22 -4.45 -15.08 -4.97
N TYR A 23 -3.45 -14.95 -4.11
CA TYR A 23 -3.04 -13.70 -3.49
C TYR A 23 -1.57 -13.43 -3.80
N ILE A 24 -1.22 -12.16 -3.88
CA ILE A 24 0.15 -11.68 -3.92
C ILE A 24 0.50 -11.01 -2.61
N GLU A 25 1.79 -10.98 -2.28
CA GLU A 25 2.37 -10.30 -1.13
C GLU A 25 3.26 -9.16 -1.65
N LEU A 26 2.95 -7.94 -1.22
CA LEU A 26 3.78 -6.76 -1.45
C LEU A 26 4.72 -6.57 -0.26
N CYS A 27 6.02 -6.57 -0.51
CA CYS A 27 7.04 -6.34 0.51
C CYS A 27 7.52 -4.90 0.44
N PHE A 28 7.21 -4.12 1.47
CA PHE A 28 7.63 -2.73 1.60
C PHE A 28 8.77 -2.60 2.59
N GLU A 29 9.73 -1.74 2.28
CA GLU A 29 10.74 -1.28 3.23
C GLU A 29 10.37 0.12 3.74
N THR A 30 10.45 0.31 5.05
CA THR A 30 10.29 1.62 5.70
C THR A 30 11.48 1.91 6.60
N PRO A 31 11.68 3.17 7.03
CA PRO A 31 12.73 3.50 8.01
C PRO A 31 12.63 2.76 9.34
N GLU A 32 11.46 2.20 9.68
CA GLU A 32 11.23 1.46 10.94
C GLU A 32 11.21 -0.05 10.77
N GLY A 33 11.43 -0.54 9.55
CA GLY A 33 11.47 -1.95 9.22
C GLY A 33 10.58 -2.32 8.05
N PRO A 34 10.67 -3.58 7.61
CA PRO A 34 9.85 -4.08 6.52
C PRO A 34 8.41 -4.28 6.97
N TRP A 35 7.48 -4.17 6.03
CA TRP A 35 6.08 -4.51 6.24
C TRP A 35 5.51 -5.18 4.98
N LYS A 36 4.57 -6.11 5.17
CA LYS A 36 4.05 -6.95 4.11
C LYS A 36 2.55 -6.78 3.98
N TRP A 37 2.06 -6.78 2.74
CA TRP A 37 0.64 -6.73 2.47
C TRP A 37 0.22 -7.86 1.54
N CYS A 38 -0.59 -8.80 2.03
CA CYS A 38 -1.24 -9.78 1.18
C CYS A 38 -2.59 -9.27 0.67
N LEU A 39 -2.81 -9.35 -0.64
CA LEU A 39 -4.05 -8.96 -1.29
C LEU A 39 -4.38 -9.91 -2.47
N PRO A 40 -5.65 -9.98 -2.90
CA PRO A 40 -6.03 -10.79 -4.06
C PRO A 40 -5.17 -10.45 -5.27
N GLU A 41 -4.70 -11.48 -5.97
CA GLU A 41 -4.06 -11.30 -7.26
C GLU A 41 -5.09 -10.74 -8.24
N PRO A 42 -4.78 -9.64 -8.93
CA PRO A 42 -5.67 -9.09 -9.94
C PRO A 42 -5.75 -10.08 -11.11
N THR A 43 -6.97 -10.47 -11.48
CA THR A 43 -7.22 -11.35 -12.63
C THR A 43 -7.04 -10.63 -13.96
N GLU A 44 -7.10 -9.30 -13.95
CA GLU A 44 -6.98 -8.43 -15.12
C GLU A 44 -5.60 -7.74 -15.11
N ALA A 45 -5.03 -7.54 -16.29
CA ALA A 45 -3.78 -6.81 -16.43
C ALA A 45 -3.98 -5.39 -15.87
N LEU A 46 -3.28 -5.07 -14.78
CA LEU A 46 -3.31 -3.73 -14.22
C LEU A 46 -2.67 -2.80 -15.24
N GLU A 47 -3.47 -1.95 -15.86
CA GLU A 47 -2.95 -0.88 -16.70
C GLU A 47 -2.17 0.06 -15.77
N SER A 48 -0.86 0.17 -16.01
CA SER A 48 -0.04 1.14 -15.30
C SER A 48 -0.58 2.54 -15.61
N THR A 49 -1.11 3.21 -14.60
CA THR A 49 -1.53 4.61 -14.72
C THR A 49 -0.27 5.48 -14.76
N ASP A 50 0.35 5.56 -15.94
CA ASP A 50 1.52 6.42 -16.17
C ASP A 50 1.10 7.89 -15.96
N GLY A 51 1.77 8.58 -15.03
CA GLY A 51 1.73 10.04 -14.96
C GLY A 51 0.87 10.71 -13.88
N ALA A 52 0.30 9.98 -12.92
CA ALA A 52 -0.22 10.63 -11.72
C ALA A 52 0.85 10.60 -10.62
N GLU A 53 1.23 11.77 -10.07
CA GLU A 53 1.97 11.90 -8.79
C GLU A 53 1.09 11.46 -7.61
N ALA A 54 0.38 10.35 -7.78
CA ALA A 54 -0.61 9.91 -6.86
C ALA A 54 0.10 9.26 -5.68
N VAL A 55 -0.16 9.82 -4.52
CA VAL A 55 0.41 9.36 -3.27
C VAL A 55 -0.64 8.45 -2.64
N ALA A 56 -0.28 7.21 -2.32
CA ALA A 56 -1.17 6.30 -1.61
C ALA A 56 -0.70 6.14 -0.17
N ALA A 57 -1.62 6.25 0.78
CA ALA A 57 -1.35 5.96 2.18
C ALA A 57 -2.10 4.71 2.61
N VAL A 58 -1.37 3.75 3.16
CA VAL A 58 -1.94 2.52 3.71
C VAL A 58 -2.05 2.65 5.22
N THR A 59 -3.24 2.41 5.74
CA THR A 59 -3.57 2.53 7.17
C THR A 59 -4.32 1.31 7.68
N VAL A 60 -4.43 1.16 9.00
CA VAL A 60 -5.36 0.19 9.60
C VAL A 60 -6.73 0.84 9.73
N GLY A 61 -7.66 0.42 8.89
CA GLY A 61 -9.07 0.74 9.02
C GLY A 61 -9.81 -0.18 9.98
N ARG A 62 -11.12 0.07 10.13
CA ARG A 62 -12.00 -0.70 11.03
C ARG A 62 -12.06 -2.20 10.69
N TYR A 63 -11.82 -2.57 9.44
CA TYR A 63 -11.95 -3.93 8.93
C TYR A 63 -10.63 -4.53 8.44
N GLY A 64 -9.50 -3.91 8.78
CA GLY A 64 -8.17 -4.35 8.36
C GLY A 64 -7.41 -3.26 7.61
N VAL A 65 -6.43 -3.65 6.82
CA VAL A 65 -5.59 -2.74 6.04
C VAL A 65 -6.40 -2.06 4.94
N GLN A 66 -6.32 -0.73 4.85
CA GLN A 66 -6.99 0.08 3.83
C GLN A 66 -6.00 1.06 3.19
N ALA A 67 -6.05 1.18 1.87
CA ALA A 67 -5.33 2.23 1.14
C ALA A 67 -6.23 3.46 0.99
N HIS A 68 -5.61 4.63 0.94
CA HIS A 68 -6.26 5.91 0.75
C HIS A 68 -5.51 6.71 -0.31
N TYR A 69 -6.24 7.47 -1.12
CA TYR A 69 -5.66 8.57 -1.87
C TYR A 69 -5.09 9.61 -0.90
N VAL A 70 -3.94 10.19 -1.22
CA VAL A 70 -3.42 11.36 -0.54
C VAL A 70 -3.50 12.54 -1.49
N ASP A 71 -4.28 13.54 -1.08
CA ASP A 71 -4.48 14.80 -1.81
C ASP A 71 -4.09 15.96 -0.88
N ASP A 72 -3.26 16.88 -1.38
CA ASP A 72 -2.70 18.01 -0.61
C ASP A 72 -2.06 17.60 0.75
N GLY A 73 -1.46 16.41 0.80
CA GLY A 73 -0.84 15.88 2.02
C GLY A 73 -1.84 15.46 3.11
N CYS A 74 -3.12 15.34 2.78
CA CYS A 74 -4.19 14.82 3.64
C CYS A 74 -4.65 13.43 3.17
N LEU A 75 -5.04 12.58 4.12
CA LEU A 75 -5.69 11.30 3.81
C LEU A 75 -7.08 11.58 3.23
N GLY A 76 -7.25 11.24 1.95
CA GLY A 76 -8.52 11.27 1.25
C GLY A 76 -9.32 9.99 1.44
N TYR A 77 -10.18 9.70 0.47
CA TYR A 77 -11.07 8.55 0.50
C TYR A 77 -10.32 7.22 0.53
N ALA A 78 -10.92 6.25 1.23
CA ALA A 78 -10.48 4.87 1.17
C ALA A 78 -10.67 4.32 -0.24
N MET A 79 -9.69 3.55 -0.68
CA MET A 79 -9.57 3.00 -2.02
C MET A 79 -9.69 1.48 -2.00
N PRO A 80 -10.32 0.87 -3.02
CA PRO A 80 -10.27 -0.57 -3.25
C PRO A 80 -8.84 -1.10 -3.36
N SER A 81 -8.59 -2.31 -2.84
CA SER A 81 -7.26 -2.92 -2.88
C SER A 81 -6.72 -3.15 -4.30
N CYS A 82 -7.59 -3.38 -5.29
CA CYS A 82 -7.19 -3.54 -6.69
C CYS A 82 -6.65 -2.23 -7.29
N GLU A 83 -7.28 -1.10 -6.99
CA GLU A 83 -6.85 0.21 -7.43
C GLU A 83 -5.55 0.62 -6.71
N ALA A 84 -5.45 0.32 -5.41
CA ALA A 84 -4.24 0.55 -4.62
C ALA A 84 -3.06 -0.23 -5.19
N LEU A 85 -3.30 -1.48 -5.58
CA LEU A 85 -2.30 -2.31 -6.22
C LEU A 85 -1.85 -1.74 -7.56
N ALA A 86 -2.79 -1.31 -8.41
CA ALA A 86 -2.47 -0.69 -9.69
C ALA A 86 -1.50 0.48 -9.51
N MET A 87 -1.77 1.33 -8.51
CA MET A 87 -0.92 2.47 -8.19
C MET A 87 0.45 2.07 -7.66
N VAL A 88 0.49 1.12 -6.72
CA VAL A 88 1.76 0.60 -6.16
C VAL A 88 2.63 0.03 -7.27
N LEU A 89 2.08 -0.80 -8.16
CA LEU A 89 2.81 -1.38 -9.28
C LEU A 89 3.14 -0.35 -10.36
N GLY A 90 2.34 0.70 -10.49
CA GLY A 90 2.62 1.87 -11.34
C GLY A 90 3.70 2.80 -10.79
N GLY A 91 4.32 2.49 -9.64
CA GLY A 91 5.41 3.28 -9.06
C GLY A 91 4.97 4.50 -8.26
N ALA A 92 3.70 4.52 -7.80
CA ALA A 92 3.20 5.57 -6.91
C ALA A 92 4.07 5.71 -5.65
N ARG A 93 4.12 6.93 -5.10
CA ARG A 93 4.74 7.14 -3.78
C ARG A 93 3.84 6.59 -2.69
N ILE A 94 4.36 5.67 -1.90
CA ILE A 94 3.59 4.98 -0.85
C ILE A 94 4.01 5.47 0.53
N PHE A 95 3.01 5.69 1.38
CA PHE A 95 3.21 5.91 2.81
C PHE A 95 2.47 4.81 3.59
N LEU A 96 3.09 4.27 4.63
CA LEU A 96 2.47 3.31 5.53
C LEU A 96 2.24 3.96 6.88
N SER A 97 1.12 3.66 7.53
CA SER A 97 0.96 4.02 8.93
C SER A 97 2.05 3.34 9.76
N ARG A 98 2.76 4.11 10.59
CA ARG A 98 3.74 3.62 11.57
C ARG A 98 3.18 2.47 12.41
N SER A 99 1.89 2.52 12.71
CA SER A 99 1.19 1.47 13.47
C SER A 99 1.13 0.10 12.77
N LEU A 100 1.20 0.05 11.43
CA LEU A 100 1.28 -1.20 10.65
C LEU A 100 2.63 -1.87 10.87
N VAL A 101 3.70 -1.08 10.74
CA VAL A 101 5.09 -1.56 10.89
C VAL A 101 5.34 -2.04 12.32
N GLN A 102 4.93 -1.26 13.31
CA GLN A 102 5.15 -1.59 14.72
C GLN A 102 4.37 -2.81 15.22
N ARG A 103 3.19 -3.07 14.65
CA ARG A 103 2.36 -4.21 15.05
C ARG A 103 2.71 -5.49 14.30
N GLY A 104 3.49 -5.42 13.22
CA GLY A 104 3.90 -6.58 12.43
C GLY A 104 2.73 -7.35 11.81
N TRP A 105 1.68 -6.63 11.38
CA TRP A 105 0.52 -7.21 10.70
C TRP A 105 0.91 -7.82 9.36
#